data_AF-A0A1G2DDZ2-F1
#
_entry.id   AF-A0A1G2DDZ2-F1
#
_cell.length_a   1.000
_cell.length_b   1.000
_cell.length_c   1.000
_cell.angle_alpha   90.00
_cell.angle_beta   90.00
_cell.angle_gamma   90.00
#
_symmetry.space_group_name_H-M   'P 1'
#
loop_
_entity.id
_entity.type
_entity.pdbx_description
1 polymer ?
#
loop_
_entity_poly.entity_id
_entity_poly.type
_entity_poly.pdbx_seq_one_letter_code
_entity_poly.pdbx_strand_id
1 'polypeptide(L)'
;MFRFFSMIMIACATAFVGVPAYAQETSATPASVVLERIKTAKGICERQSPSFTTEVVITEEKKAVWKKVKGKKNPQKAWRVTKERSESVTERPIVLCAFSEREQSWHVIHVHVPYPQKTNFQYTLRTPGYRLEHVSGKGVARLVFDAFRVTAEGEEKLIVYRYLHSWFSSEALVKGNNAKRLLEDARFVSYTPLAQDLFSNELLAMGMRYLYGELMEAFRELRAAREPSKTFPEELLADVIDWRIPFALAANEQMDHDKFNADEWSTTANVYTEFALDGPEAFMWSFSNFPYKGRTEHAAGVMQFTNHMGTYDSVRKECPRARLDPDFLRGAQDLRNALKASICLLDIELARLPGVHAQYRSNPAIGGVYPVIAYNAGAGRARSAYNAITSNGIDLEQADLGLPQQIFTRKQNCRTCGKKKTKSALQVLPRETEMYIKKYIYVLKFIQEFQLERTQPAG
;
A
#
# COMPACT_ATOMS: atom_id res chain seq x y z
N MET A 1 -21.47 -3.47 82.44
CA MET A 1 -21.46 -3.35 80.96
C MET A 1 -20.01 -3.54 80.51
N PHE A 2 -19.59 -4.76 80.16
CA PHE A 2 -19.46 -5.29 78.77
C PHE A 2 -18.63 -4.36 77.86
N ARG A 3 -17.58 -4.73 77.11
CA ARG A 3 -16.73 -5.92 76.81
C ARG A 3 -15.53 -5.35 76.00
N PHE A 4 -14.25 -5.72 76.25
CA PHE A 4 -13.40 -6.64 75.45
C PHE A 4 -13.66 -6.64 73.92
N PHE A 5 -12.70 -6.45 73.00
CA PHE A 5 -11.59 -7.38 72.69
C PHE A 5 -10.50 -6.79 71.78
N SER A 6 -9.29 -7.35 71.90
CA SER A 6 -8.07 -7.16 71.11
C SER A 6 -8.21 -7.17 69.58
N MET A 7 -7.42 -6.32 68.93
CA MET A 7 -7.18 -6.34 67.49
C MET A 7 -6.02 -7.29 67.17
N ILE A 8 -6.33 -8.38 66.46
CA ILE A 8 -5.38 -9.38 65.96
C ILE A 8 -4.69 -8.82 64.71
N MET A 9 -3.37 -8.69 64.75
CA MET A 9 -2.51 -8.51 63.57
C MET A 9 -2.40 -9.86 62.84
N ILE A 10 -3.07 -9.99 61.69
CA ILE A 10 -2.87 -11.11 60.78
C ILE A 10 -1.69 -10.76 59.87
N ALA A 11 -0.55 -11.37 60.14
CA ALA A 11 0.55 -11.47 59.18
C ALA A 11 0.12 -12.41 58.06
N CYS A 12 -0.15 -11.87 56.88
CA CYS A 12 -0.38 -12.67 55.67
C CYS A 12 0.98 -12.95 55.04
N ALA A 13 1.51 -14.15 55.28
CA ALA A 13 2.67 -14.67 54.57
C ALA A 13 2.24 -14.97 53.12
N THR A 14 2.66 -14.14 52.18
CA THR A 14 2.58 -14.45 50.75
C THR A 14 3.66 -15.47 50.42
N ALA A 15 3.22 -16.72 50.24
CA ALA A 15 4.03 -17.78 49.65
C ALA A 15 4.49 -17.34 48.25
N PHE A 16 5.80 -17.17 48.07
CA PHE A 16 6.44 -17.16 46.76
C PHE A 16 6.30 -18.59 46.19
N VAL A 17 5.25 -18.80 45.41
CA VAL A 17 5.15 -19.98 44.54
C VAL A 17 6.16 -19.75 43.43
N GLY A 18 7.25 -20.53 43.47
CA GLY A 18 8.23 -20.57 42.39
C GLY A 18 7.53 -20.81 41.07
N VAL A 19 7.68 -19.86 40.14
CA VAL A 19 7.29 -20.03 38.74
C VAL A 19 8.07 -21.24 38.21
N PRO A 20 7.42 -22.34 37.79
CA PRO A 20 8.15 -23.39 37.11
C PRO A 20 8.70 -22.79 35.82
N ALA A 21 10.02 -22.90 35.64
CA ALA A 21 10.69 -22.59 34.39
C ALA A 21 10.02 -23.43 33.30
N TYR A 22 9.14 -22.79 32.52
CA TYR A 22 8.57 -23.38 31.33
C TYR A 22 9.72 -23.50 30.33
N ALA A 23 10.32 -24.68 30.26
CA ALA A 23 11.00 -25.11 29.05
C ALA A 23 9.92 -25.14 27.96
N GLN A 24 9.81 -24.07 27.18
CA GLN A 24 8.99 -24.07 25.97
C GLN A 24 9.65 -25.01 24.97
N GLU A 25 9.16 -26.24 24.90
CA GLU A 25 9.12 -26.94 23.62
C GLU A 25 8.26 -26.07 22.69
N THR A 26 8.91 -25.24 21.88
CA THR A 26 8.25 -24.40 20.88
C THR A 26 7.74 -25.29 19.76
N SER A 27 6.57 -25.89 19.92
CA SER A 27 5.84 -26.47 18.79
C SER A 27 5.57 -25.34 17.79
N ALA A 28 6.09 -25.46 16.56
CA ALA A 28 5.86 -24.47 15.51
C ALA A 28 4.34 -24.31 15.27
N THR A 29 3.82 -23.09 15.41
CA THR A 29 2.45 -22.78 15.02
C THR A 29 2.31 -22.80 13.50
N PRO A 30 1.10 -23.05 12.94
CA PRO A 30 0.88 -22.99 11.49
C PRO A 30 1.38 -21.69 10.85
N ALA A 31 1.19 -20.53 11.50
CA ALA A 31 1.72 -19.27 11.00
C ALA A 31 3.26 -19.22 10.99
N SER A 32 3.91 -19.71 12.05
CA SER A 32 5.38 -19.76 12.10
C SER A 32 5.97 -20.64 11.00
N VAL A 33 5.30 -21.74 10.65
CA VAL A 33 5.68 -22.61 9.53
C VAL A 33 5.55 -21.87 8.20
N VAL A 34 4.47 -21.10 8.00
CA VAL A 34 4.29 -20.28 6.79
C VAL A 34 5.43 -19.26 6.65
N LEU A 35 5.78 -18.54 7.72
CA LEU A 35 6.83 -17.53 7.68
C LEU A 35 8.22 -18.11 7.43
N GLU A 36 8.56 -19.25 8.05
CA GLU A 36 9.82 -19.95 7.76
C GLU A 36 9.86 -20.46 6.31
N ARG A 37 8.73 -20.89 5.76
CA ARG A 37 8.64 -21.26 4.34
C ARG A 37 8.78 -20.05 3.42
N ILE A 38 8.23 -18.88 3.75
CA ILE A 38 8.46 -17.64 2.98
C ILE A 38 9.95 -17.28 2.97
N LYS A 39 10.61 -17.32 4.14
CA LYS A 39 12.05 -17.06 4.25
C LYS A 39 12.87 -18.04 3.42
N THR A 40 12.52 -19.33 3.45
CA THR A 40 13.16 -20.36 2.64
C THR A 40 12.93 -20.13 1.14
N ALA A 41 11.69 -19.85 0.75
CA ALA A 41 11.30 -19.56 -0.63
C ALA A 41 12.03 -18.34 -1.19
N LYS A 42 12.23 -17.28 -0.38
CA LYS A 42 13.03 -16.10 -0.75
C LYS A 42 14.43 -16.50 -1.18
N GLY A 43 15.13 -17.29 -0.37
CA GLY A 43 16.46 -17.79 -0.72
C GLY A 43 16.48 -18.68 -1.97
N ILE A 44 15.45 -19.50 -2.20
CA ILE A 44 15.34 -20.33 -3.42
C ILE A 44 15.13 -19.47 -4.66
N CYS A 45 14.21 -18.51 -4.59
CA CYS A 45 13.86 -17.62 -5.69
C CYS A 45 15.02 -16.69 -6.06
N GLU A 46 15.69 -16.08 -5.08
CA GLU A 46 16.79 -15.13 -5.33
C GLU A 46 18.05 -15.78 -5.89
N ARG A 47 18.20 -17.11 -5.79
CA ARG A 47 19.25 -17.86 -6.49
C ARG A 47 18.96 -18.10 -7.97
N GLN A 48 17.74 -17.86 -8.43
CA GLN A 48 17.40 -18.04 -9.84
C GLN A 48 17.96 -16.88 -10.67
N SER A 49 18.38 -17.19 -11.89
CA SER A 49 18.88 -16.21 -12.86
C SER A 49 18.07 -16.28 -14.15
N PRO A 50 16.79 -15.88 -14.13
CA PRO A 50 15.96 -15.98 -15.31
C PRO A 50 16.36 -14.94 -16.37
N SER A 51 16.17 -15.29 -17.65
CA SER A 51 16.54 -14.45 -18.79
C SER A 51 15.32 -13.85 -19.49
N PHE A 52 15.48 -12.63 -20.00
CA PHE A 52 14.46 -11.98 -20.84
C PHE A 52 14.41 -12.57 -22.24
N THR A 53 13.24 -12.51 -22.88
CA THR A 53 13.09 -12.77 -24.31
C THR A 53 13.13 -11.44 -25.07
N THR A 54 13.99 -11.34 -26.08
CA THR A 54 14.13 -10.17 -26.94
C THR A 54 13.95 -10.51 -28.41
N GLU A 55 13.35 -9.60 -29.18
CA GLU A 55 13.24 -9.72 -30.63
C GLU A 55 13.76 -8.47 -31.33
N VAL A 56 14.31 -8.69 -32.52
CA VAL A 56 14.74 -7.61 -33.42
C VAL A 56 13.51 -7.07 -34.15
N VAL A 57 13.18 -5.82 -33.90
CA VAL A 57 12.10 -5.07 -34.54
C VAL A 57 12.69 -4.08 -35.55
N ILE A 58 12.16 -4.12 -36.78
CA ILE A 58 12.48 -3.14 -37.81
C ILE A 58 11.32 -2.15 -37.89
N THR A 59 11.55 -0.91 -37.46
CA THR A 59 10.59 0.17 -37.57
C THR A 59 10.84 0.97 -38.85
N GLU A 60 9.77 1.21 -39.62
CA GLU A 60 9.82 2.06 -40.82
C GLU A 60 9.23 3.44 -40.52
N GLU A 61 10.05 4.48 -40.58
CA GLU A 61 9.58 5.86 -40.46
C GLU A 61 9.50 6.50 -41.84
N LYS A 62 8.28 6.91 -42.25
CA LYS A 62 8.05 7.66 -43.49
C LYS A 62 7.97 9.15 -43.19
N LYS A 63 9.03 9.89 -43.51
CA LYS A 63 9.06 11.37 -43.39
C LYS A 63 8.91 12.05 -44.75
N ALA A 64 8.09 13.08 -44.80
CA ALA A 64 8.00 13.95 -45.97
C ALA A 64 9.26 14.81 -46.07
N VAL A 65 9.92 14.78 -47.23
CA VAL A 65 11.10 15.60 -47.52
C VAL A 65 10.84 16.37 -48.81
N TRP A 66 11.08 17.67 -48.78
CA TRP A 66 10.93 18.53 -49.95
C TRP A 66 12.19 18.49 -50.80
N LYS A 67 12.07 18.08 -52.06
CA LYS A 67 13.20 18.03 -53.01
C LYS A 67 13.00 19.03 -54.15
N LYS A 68 14.06 19.77 -54.47
CA LYS A 68 14.08 20.68 -55.61
C LYS A 68 14.28 19.86 -56.89
N VAL A 69 13.37 19.98 -57.85
CA VAL A 69 13.41 19.23 -59.11
C VAL A 69 13.83 20.16 -60.24
N LYS A 70 14.82 19.76 -61.04
CA LYS A 70 15.36 20.56 -62.16
C LYS A 70 14.22 20.88 -63.15
N GLY A 71 14.02 22.16 -63.45
CA GLY A 71 12.98 22.63 -64.36
C GLY A 71 11.62 22.98 -63.73
N LYS A 72 11.43 22.81 -62.41
CA LYS A 72 10.21 23.26 -61.70
C LYS A 72 10.51 24.39 -60.71
N LYS A 73 9.64 25.41 -60.68
CA LYS A 73 9.76 26.58 -59.77
C LYS A 73 9.57 26.21 -58.29
N ASN A 74 8.72 25.23 -57.98
CA ASN A 74 8.41 24.81 -56.60
C ASN A 74 8.99 23.42 -56.28
N PRO A 75 9.51 23.20 -55.06
CA PRO A 75 9.98 21.90 -54.61
C PRO A 75 8.82 20.90 -54.55
N GLN A 76 9.11 19.63 -54.89
CA GLN A 76 8.13 18.56 -54.82
C GLN A 76 8.28 17.77 -53.52
N LYS A 77 7.14 17.33 -52.97
CA LYS A 77 7.09 16.47 -51.80
C LYS A 77 7.52 15.06 -52.20
N ALA A 78 8.62 14.59 -51.62
CA ALA A 78 9.05 13.21 -51.71
C ALA A 78 8.90 12.54 -50.33
N TRP A 79 8.81 11.21 -50.32
CA TRP A 79 8.80 10.45 -49.07
C TRP A 79 10.16 9.79 -48.88
N ARG A 80 10.79 10.05 -47.73
CA ARG A 80 11.96 9.30 -47.29
C ARG A 80 11.47 8.24 -46.31
N VAL A 81 11.73 6.98 -46.63
CA VAL A 81 11.54 5.86 -45.71
C VAL A 81 12.88 5.60 -45.05
N THR A 82 12.93 5.66 -43.72
CA THR A 82 14.10 5.23 -42.95
C THR A 82 13.69 3.96 -42.22
N LYS A 83 14.50 2.90 -42.34
CA LYS A 83 14.32 1.67 -41.55
C LYS A 83 15.30 1.70 -40.40
N GLU A 84 14.82 1.62 -39.18
CA GLU A 84 15.64 1.52 -37.98
C GLU A 84 15.50 0.10 -37.43
N ARG A 85 16.63 -0.52 -37.12
CA ARG A 85 16.67 -1.83 -36.48
C ARG A 85 16.88 -1.60 -34.99
N SER A 86 15.95 -2.09 -34.17
CA SER A 86 16.00 -2.00 -32.71
C SER A 86 15.69 -3.36 -32.10
N GLU A 87 16.24 -3.65 -30.93
CA GLU A 87 15.81 -4.81 -30.14
C GLU A 87 14.77 -4.37 -29.13
N SER A 88 13.77 -5.22 -28.90
CA SER A 88 12.69 -4.96 -27.94
C SER A 88 12.49 -6.19 -27.05
N VAL A 89 12.17 -5.96 -25.77
CA VAL A 89 11.80 -7.04 -24.85
C VAL A 89 10.38 -7.46 -25.19
N THR A 90 10.17 -8.72 -25.55
CA THR A 90 8.85 -9.26 -25.91
C THR A 90 8.20 -10.04 -24.78
N GLU A 91 9.01 -10.63 -23.91
CA GLU A 91 8.55 -11.30 -22.71
C GLU A 91 9.49 -11.01 -21.55
N ARG A 92 8.91 -10.90 -20.36
CA ARG A 92 9.62 -10.77 -19.10
C ARG A 92 9.46 -12.05 -18.29
N PRO A 93 10.52 -12.56 -17.63
CA PRO A 93 10.40 -13.76 -16.85
C PRO A 93 9.86 -13.46 -15.44
N ILE A 94 9.18 -14.45 -14.90
CA ILE A 94 8.72 -14.54 -13.52
C ILE A 94 9.03 -15.95 -13.03
N VAL A 95 9.50 -16.08 -11.79
CA VAL A 95 9.71 -17.37 -11.15
C VAL A 95 8.77 -17.50 -9.96
N LEU A 96 8.15 -18.65 -9.79
CA LEU A 96 7.34 -19.01 -8.63
C LEU A 96 8.10 -20.08 -7.83
N CYS A 97 8.28 -19.83 -6.53
CA CYS A 97 8.82 -20.81 -5.59
C CYS A 97 7.66 -21.39 -4.79
N ALA A 98 7.28 -22.62 -5.12
CA ALA A 98 6.12 -23.31 -4.58
C ALA A 98 6.52 -24.53 -3.76
N PHE A 99 5.67 -24.93 -2.83
CA PHE A 99 5.92 -26.07 -1.94
C PHE A 99 4.83 -27.14 -2.11
N SER A 100 5.24 -28.40 -2.12
CA SER A 100 4.35 -29.56 -2.03
C SER A 100 4.19 -29.97 -0.57
N GLU A 101 2.96 -29.89 -0.04
CA GLU A 101 2.68 -30.45 1.29
C GLU A 101 2.75 -31.99 1.30
N ARG A 102 2.44 -32.63 0.17
CA ARG A 102 2.43 -34.09 0.09
C ARG A 102 3.84 -34.67 0.15
N GLU A 103 4.77 -34.06 -0.59
CA GLU A 103 6.15 -34.54 -0.70
C GLU A 103 7.13 -33.81 0.23
N GLN A 104 6.67 -32.73 0.88
CA GLN A 104 7.50 -31.85 1.67
C GLN A 104 8.72 -31.33 0.87
N SER A 105 8.48 -30.92 -0.38
CA SER A 105 9.52 -30.57 -1.34
C SER A 105 9.25 -29.22 -2.03
N TRP A 106 10.34 -28.55 -2.43
CA TRP A 106 10.31 -27.26 -3.12
C TRP A 106 10.30 -27.44 -4.64
N HIS A 107 9.51 -26.61 -5.31
CA HIS A 107 9.36 -26.56 -6.76
C HIS A 107 9.62 -25.14 -7.27
N VAL A 108 10.38 -25.05 -8.37
CA VAL A 108 10.67 -23.78 -9.05
C VAL A 108 10.00 -23.80 -10.42
N ILE A 109 9.05 -22.89 -10.61
CA ILE A 109 8.22 -22.81 -11.81
C ILE A 109 8.54 -21.52 -12.56
N HIS A 110 8.99 -21.64 -13.80
CA HIS A 110 9.34 -20.51 -14.66
C HIS A 110 8.17 -20.15 -15.56
N VAL A 111 7.84 -18.86 -15.58
CA VAL A 111 6.74 -18.29 -16.36
C VAL A 111 7.27 -17.10 -17.14
N HIS A 112 6.90 -17.01 -18.40
CA HIS A 112 7.14 -15.83 -19.22
C HIS A 112 5.85 -15.06 -19.40
N VAL A 113 5.92 -13.74 -19.24
CA VAL A 113 4.78 -12.85 -19.39
C VAL A 113 5.06 -11.89 -20.55
N PRO A 114 4.17 -11.77 -21.54
CA PRO A 114 4.33 -10.80 -22.62
C PRO A 114 4.56 -9.39 -22.10
N TYR A 115 5.42 -8.66 -22.78
CA TYR A 115 5.81 -7.31 -22.42
C TYR A 115 5.78 -6.37 -23.65
N PRO A 116 5.11 -5.20 -23.56
CA PRO A 116 4.25 -4.77 -22.48
C PRO A 116 2.99 -5.65 -22.38
N GLN A 117 2.48 -5.85 -21.16
CA GLN A 117 1.34 -6.72 -20.92
C GLN A 117 0.03 -6.10 -21.41
N LYS A 118 -0.82 -6.89 -22.07
CA LYS A 118 -2.13 -6.46 -22.58
C LYS A 118 -3.20 -6.39 -21.47
N THR A 119 -4.40 -5.92 -21.83
CA THR A 119 -5.55 -5.84 -20.91
C THR A 119 -5.93 -7.21 -20.33
N ASN A 120 -5.90 -8.26 -21.14
CA ASN A 120 -6.04 -9.62 -20.64
C ASN A 120 -4.65 -10.13 -20.22
N PHE A 121 -4.55 -10.66 -19.00
CA PHE A 121 -3.29 -11.20 -18.53
C PHE A 121 -2.98 -12.50 -19.28
N GLN A 122 -1.86 -12.50 -19.99
CA GLN A 122 -1.35 -13.65 -20.74
C GLN A 122 -0.02 -14.09 -20.15
N TYR A 123 0.28 -15.37 -20.24
CA TYR A 123 1.56 -15.93 -19.82
C TYR A 123 1.85 -17.22 -20.59
N THR A 124 3.11 -17.64 -20.55
CA THR A 124 3.58 -18.92 -21.08
C THR A 124 4.34 -19.63 -19.99
N LEU A 125 3.88 -20.83 -19.63
CA LEU A 125 4.57 -21.70 -18.71
C LEU A 125 5.81 -22.29 -19.39
N ARG A 126 6.98 -22.15 -18.78
CA ARG A 126 8.25 -22.66 -19.31
C ARG A 126 8.71 -23.94 -18.63
N THR A 127 8.24 -24.22 -17.41
CA THR A 127 8.54 -25.48 -16.71
C THR A 127 7.47 -26.54 -17.02
N PRO A 128 7.81 -27.64 -17.72
CA PRO A 128 6.86 -28.74 -17.99
C PRO A 128 6.43 -29.46 -16.71
N GLY A 129 5.30 -30.16 -16.77
CA GLY A 129 4.78 -30.94 -15.62
C GLY A 129 4.00 -30.12 -14.59
N TYR A 130 3.71 -28.85 -14.89
CA TYR A 130 2.89 -27.98 -14.05
C TYR A 130 1.74 -27.38 -14.85
N ARG A 131 0.74 -26.90 -14.13
CA ARG A 131 -0.34 -26.07 -14.63
C ARG A 131 -0.49 -24.88 -13.69
N LEU A 132 -0.80 -23.71 -14.25
CA LEU A 132 -1.05 -22.51 -13.47
C LEU A 132 -2.45 -21.97 -13.77
N GLU A 133 -3.06 -21.31 -12.81
CA GLU A 133 -4.26 -20.49 -13.01
C GLU A 133 -3.97 -19.08 -12.53
N HIS A 134 -4.23 -18.09 -13.37
CA HIS A 134 -4.09 -16.69 -12.97
C HIS A 134 -5.27 -16.30 -12.10
N VAL A 135 -5.01 -15.92 -10.84
CA VAL A 135 -6.05 -15.57 -9.87
C VAL A 135 -6.29 -14.07 -9.88
N SER A 136 -5.23 -13.26 -9.77
CA SER A 136 -5.38 -11.80 -9.73
C SER A 136 -4.10 -11.03 -10.06
N GLY A 137 -4.26 -9.72 -10.31
CA GLY A 137 -3.17 -8.77 -10.50
C GLY A 137 -2.23 -9.04 -11.69
N LYS A 138 -1.21 -8.19 -11.83
CA LYS A 138 -0.24 -8.23 -12.96
C LYS A 138 1.16 -7.76 -12.58
N GLY A 139 1.23 -6.86 -11.60
CA GLY A 139 2.47 -6.31 -11.05
C GLY A 139 2.98 -7.11 -9.85
N VAL A 140 4.17 -6.74 -9.38
CA VAL A 140 4.91 -7.41 -8.30
C VAL A 140 4.04 -7.60 -7.06
N ALA A 141 3.37 -6.56 -6.58
CA ALA A 141 2.62 -6.60 -5.34
C ALA A 141 1.26 -7.32 -5.43
N ARG A 142 0.79 -7.72 -6.61
CA ARG A 142 -0.60 -8.20 -6.80
C ARG A 142 -0.74 -9.45 -7.66
N LEU A 143 0.30 -9.91 -8.36
CA LEU A 143 0.19 -11.05 -9.26
C LEU A 143 0.13 -12.36 -8.47
N VAL A 144 -1.01 -13.04 -8.52
CA VAL A 144 -1.23 -14.31 -7.84
C VAL A 144 -1.58 -15.39 -8.86
N PHE A 145 -0.93 -16.54 -8.73
CA PHE A 145 -1.30 -17.78 -9.41
C PHE A 145 -1.64 -18.87 -8.41
N ASP A 146 -2.65 -19.68 -8.73
CA ASP A 146 -2.74 -21.04 -8.20
C ASP A 146 -1.82 -21.93 -9.04
N ALA A 147 -1.02 -22.78 -8.37
CA ALA A 147 -0.07 -23.65 -9.01
C ALA A 147 -0.41 -25.11 -8.77
N PHE A 148 -0.33 -25.93 -9.81
CA PHE A 148 -0.60 -27.35 -9.76
C PHE A 148 0.52 -28.15 -10.39
N ARG A 149 0.92 -29.25 -9.74
CA ARG A 149 1.82 -30.24 -10.32
C ARG A 149 0.98 -31.34 -10.97
N VAL A 150 1.29 -31.65 -12.22
CA VAL A 150 0.62 -32.72 -12.98
C VAL A 150 1.33 -34.03 -12.68
N THR A 151 0.60 -34.99 -12.12
CA THR A 151 1.09 -36.33 -11.75
C THR A 151 0.27 -37.41 -12.45
N ALA A 152 0.70 -38.67 -12.37
CA ALA A 152 -0.04 -39.78 -12.96
C ALA A 152 -1.41 -39.98 -12.29
N GLU A 153 -1.52 -39.65 -11.00
CA GLU A 153 -2.72 -39.77 -10.18
C GLU A 153 -3.68 -38.56 -10.30
N GLY A 154 -3.30 -37.54 -11.07
CA GLY A 154 -4.04 -36.29 -11.22
C GLY A 154 -3.21 -35.06 -10.88
N GLU A 155 -3.87 -33.97 -10.52
CA GLU A 155 -3.22 -32.70 -10.21
C GLU A 155 -3.09 -32.48 -8.69
N GLU A 156 -1.91 -32.07 -8.24
CA GLU A 156 -1.65 -31.67 -6.86
C GLU A 156 -1.51 -30.15 -6.78
N LYS A 157 -2.30 -29.50 -5.92
CA LYS A 157 -2.12 -28.06 -5.64
C LYS A 157 -0.84 -27.82 -4.84
N LEU A 158 -0.04 -26.88 -5.30
CA LEU A 158 1.15 -26.37 -4.62
C LEU A 158 0.85 -25.00 -4.01
N ILE A 159 1.47 -24.70 -2.87
CA ILE A 159 1.38 -23.37 -2.25
C ILE A 159 2.54 -22.52 -2.75
N VAL A 160 2.24 -21.39 -3.39
CA VAL A 160 3.27 -20.45 -3.88
C VAL A 160 3.67 -19.51 -2.74
N TYR A 161 4.90 -19.64 -2.25
CA TYR A 161 5.40 -18.86 -1.11
C TYR A 161 6.19 -17.61 -1.51
N ARG A 162 6.71 -17.55 -2.74
CA ARG A 162 7.46 -16.39 -3.23
C ARG A 162 7.42 -16.29 -4.75
N TYR A 163 7.46 -15.07 -5.25
CA TYR A 163 7.65 -14.75 -6.65
C TYR A 163 8.95 -13.99 -6.84
N LEU A 164 9.67 -14.26 -7.93
CA LEU A 164 10.74 -13.41 -8.42
C LEU A 164 10.26 -12.71 -9.69
N HIS A 165 10.22 -11.38 -9.67
CA HIS A 165 9.75 -10.56 -10.77
C HIS A 165 10.89 -9.76 -11.39
N SER A 166 10.81 -9.60 -12.70
CA SER A 166 11.49 -8.50 -13.41
C SER A 166 10.79 -7.17 -13.10
N TRP A 167 11.59 -6.16 -12.76
CA TRP A 167 11.17 -4.80 -12.49
C TRP A 167 12.04 -3.80 -13.26
N PHE A 168 11.44 -2.69 -13.68
CA PHE A 168 12.08 -1.59 -14.38
C PHE A 168 11.66 -0.26 -13.73
N SER A 169 12.56 0.71 -13.70
CA SER A 169 12.29 2.08 -13.28
C SER A 169 11.36 2.79 -14.27
N SER A 170 10.59 3.76 -13.78
CA SER A 170 9.74 4.60 -14.63
C SER A 170 10.54 5.33 -15.72
N GLU A 171 11.78 5.73 -15.44
CA GLU A 171 12.70 6.35 -16.39
C GLU A 171 13.11 5.41 -17.54
N ALA A 172 13.17 4.10 -17.27
CA ALA A 172 13.40 3.10 -18.31
C ALA A 172 12.15 2.92 -19.18
N LEU A 173 10.95 2.97 -18.58
CA LEU A 173 9.66 2.79 -19.27
C LEU A 173 9.28 3.95 -20.21
N VAL A 174 9.57 5.20 -19.85
CA VAL A 174 9.11 6.38 -20.62
C VAL A 174 9.76 6.54 -21.99
N LYS A 175 10.95 5.98 -22.21
CA LYS A 175 11.69 6.11 -23.48
C LYS A 175 11.41 4.99 -24.49
N GLY A 176 10.34 4.21 -24.26
CA GLY A 176 9.90 3.13 -25.14
C GLY A 176 10.58 1.80 -24.86
N ASN A 177 10.17 0.74 -25.58
CA ASN A 177 10.65 -0.64 -25.39
C ASN A 177 12.02 -0.89 -26.06
N ASN A 178 13.02 -0.05 -25.75
CA ASN A 178 14.40 -0.30 -26.18
C ASN A 178 15.01 -1.36 -25.25
N ALA A 179 15.28 -2.56 -25.79
CA ALA A 179 15.73 -3.70 -25.00
C ALA A 179 17.02 -3.41 -24.24
N LYS A 180 18.02 -2.82 -24.89
CA LYS A 180 19.31 -2.53 -24.24
C LYS A 180 19.13 -1.72 -22.95
N ARG A 181 18.36 -0.63 -23.01
CA ARG A 181 18.12 0.25 -21.86
C ARG A 181 17.30 -0.45 -20.77
N LEU A 182 16.25 -1.17 -21.15
CA LEU A 182 15.42 -1.90 -20.20
C LEU A 182 16.23 -2.98 -19.48
N LEU A 183 17.11 -3.67 -20.19
CA LEU A 183 17.96 -4.72 -19.63
C LEU A 183 19.09 -4.16 -18.75
N GLU A 184 19.66 -2.99 -19.09
CA GLU A 184 20.61 -2.27 -18.24
C GLU A 184 19.99 -1.84 -16.89
N ASP A 185 18.69 -1.53 -16.88
CA ASP A 185 17.95 -1.12 -15.68
C ASP A 185 17.23 -2.28 -14.97
N ALA A 186 17.15 -3.45 -15.62
CA ALA A 186 16.37 -4.58 -15.13
C ALA A 186 16.87 -5.03 -13.77
N ARG A 187 15.92 -5.17 -12.83
CA ARG A 187 16.17 -5.76 -11.52
C ARG A 187 15.26 -6.96 -11.32
N PHE A 188 15.78 -7.97 -10.62
CA PHE A 188 14.96 -9.04 -10.09
C PHE A 188 14.62 -8.74 -8.64
N VAL A 189 13.32 -8.71 -8.35
CA VAL A 189 12.77 -8.37 -7.04
C VAL A 189 11.89 -9.51 -6.57
N SER A 190 12.07 -9.94 -5.31
CA SER A 190 11.29 -11.03 -4.73
C SER A 190 10.13 -10.47 -3.89
N TYR A 191 8.95 -11.06 -3.98
CA TYR A 191 7.77 -10.59 -3.24
C TYR A 191 6.75 -11.72 -3.00
N THR A 192 5.96 -11.62 -1.92
CA THR A 192 4.88 -12.57 -1.61
C THR A 192 3.53 -11.84 -1.60
N PRO A 193 2.89 -11.64 -2.77
CA PRO A 193 1.53 -11.10 -2.79
C PRO A 193 0.59 -12.04 -2.04
N LEU A 194 -0.36 -11.49 -1.29
CA LEU A 194 -1.28 -12.33 -0.53
C LEU A 194 -2.11 -13.24 -1.46
N ALA A 195 -1.90 -14.54 -1.31
CA ALA A 195 -2.74 -15.60 -1.83
C ALA A 195 -3.60 -16.18 -0.70
N GLN A 196 -4.81 -16.65 -1.02
CA GLN A 196 -5.74 -17.14 0.01
C GLN A 196 -5.18 -18.34 0.80
N ASP A 197 -4.34 -19.16 0.16
CA ASP A 197 -3.65 -20.30 0.80
C ASP A 197 -2.68 -19.87 1.91
N LEU A 198 -2.27 -18.60 1.93
CA LEU A 198 -1.37 -18.03 2.94
C LEU A 198 -2.12 -17.28 4.05
N PHE A 199 -3.45 -17.20 3.99
CA PHE A 199 -4.22 -16.47 4.99
C PHE A 199 -4.43 -17.30 6.26
N SER A 200 -4.25 -16.66 7.42
CA SER A 200 -4.76 -17.16 8.71
C SER A 200 -4.99 -16.01 9.68
N ASN A 201 -5.90 -16.20 10.65
CA ASN A 201 -6.13 -15.21 11.72
C ASN A 201 -4.86 -14.96 12.57
N GLU A 202 -3.99 -15.96 12.70
CA GLU A 202 -2.72 -15.81 13.40
C GLU A 202 -1.77 -14.89 12.61
N LEU A 203 -1.62 -15.08 11.29
CA LEU A 203 -0.81 -14.20 10.43
C LEU A 203 -1.38 -12.79 10.37
N LEU A 204 -2.70 -12.64 10.30
CA LEU A 204 -3.38 -11.35 10.45
C LEU A 204 -2.94 -10.64 11.74
N ALA A 205 -3.05 -11.32 12.89
CA ALA A 205 -2.66 -10.74 14.17
C ALA A 205 -1.15 -10.43 14.25
N MET A 206 -0.30 -11.26 13.64
CA MET A 206 1.14 -11.01 13.53
C MET A 206 1.45 -9.77 12.70
N GLY A 207 0.77 -9.59 11.56
CA GLY A 207 0.99 -8.45 10.67
C GLY A 207 0.47 -7.14 11.25
N MET A 208 -0.66 -7.18 11.97
CA MET A 208 -1.12 -6.05 12.77
C MET A 208 -0.09 -5.64 13.83
N ARG A 209 0.47 -6.60 14.58
CA ARG A 209 1.53 -6.33 15.57
C ARG A 209 2.81 -5.80 14.91
N TYR A 210 3.18 -6.32 13.74
CA TYR A 210 4.34 -5.88 12.99
C TYR A 210 4.21 -4.40 12.58
N LEU A 211 3.12 -4.02 11.91
CA LEU A 211 2.87 -2.62 11.53
C LEU A 211 2.82 -1.71 12.76
N TYR A 212 2.17 -2.15 13.83
CA TYR A 212 2.10 -1.38 15.07
C TYR A 212 3.50 -1.12 15.65
N GLY A 213 4.36 -2.16 15.70
CA GLY A 213 5.75 -2.02 16.14
C GLY A 213 6.54 -1.03 15.29
N GLU A 214 6.46 -1.15 13.96
CA GLU A 214 7.11 -0.23 13.03
C GLU A 214 6.64 1.22 13.20
N LEU A 215 5.35 1.41 13.46
CA LEU A 215 4.77 2.72 13.71
C LEU A 215 5.23 3.30 15.05
N MET A 216 5.23 2.52 16.14
CA MET A 216 5.69 2.97 17.45
C MET A 216 7.14 3.41 17.41
N GLU A 217 7.94 2.69 16.63
CA GLU A 217 9.31 3.04 16.41
C GLU A 217 9.49 4.31 15.54
N ALA A 218 8.64 4.54 14.52
CA ALA A 218 8.58 5.81 13.81
C ALA A 218 8.26 6.99 14.76
N PHE A 219 7.29 6.81 15.66
CA PHE A 219 6.99 7.79 16.71
C PHE A 219 8.18 8.02 17.64
N ARG A 220 8.89 6.95 18.05
CA ARG A 220 10.09 7.03 18.87
C ARG A 220 11.18 7.85 18.20
N GLU A 221 11.44 7.63 16.92
CA GLU A 221 12.41 8.40 16.14
C GLU A 221 12.02 9.89 16.03
N LEU A 222 10.74 10.19 15.75
CA LEU A 222 10.24 11.57 15.68
C LEU A 222 10.32 12.29 17.03
N ARG A 223 10.01 11.59 18.13
CA ARG A 223 10.13 12.10 19.50
C ARG A 223 11.59 12.37 19.86
N ALA A 224 12.50 11.44 19.56
CA ALA A 224 13.93 11.60 19.78
C ALA A 224 14.52 12.76 18.96
N ALA A 225 14.02 12.97 17.74
CA ALA A 225 14.37 14.12 16.90
C ALA A 225 13.79 15.45 17.40
N ARG A 226 12.86 15.41 18.37
CA ARG A 226 12.11 16.55 18.90
C ARG A 226 11.47 17.36 17.77
N GLU A 227 10.84 16.71 16.80
CA GLU A 227 10.09 17.40 15.74
C GLU A 227 8.89 18.13 16.36
N PRO A 228 8.78 19.47 16.24
CA PRO A 228 7.62 20.20 16.74
C PRO A 228 6.38 19.97 15.87
N SER A 229 5.21 19.92 16.48
CA SER A 229 3.95 19.90 15.73
C SER A 229 3.71 21.26 15.03
N LYS A 230 3.19 21.22 13.80
CA LYS A 230 2.64 22.36 13.07
C LYS A 230 1.27 22.77 13.58
N THR A 231 0.49 21.82 14.08
CA THR A 231 -0.83 22.09 14.65
C THR A 231 -0.71 22.78 16.01
N PHE A 232 0.16 22.26 16.88
CA PHE A 232 0.37 22.73 18.25
C PHE A 232 1.87 22.96 18.49
N PRO A 233 2.41 24.16 18.17
CA PRO A 233 3.85 24.42 18.14
C PRO A 233 4.64 24.17 19.42
N GLU A 234 3.96 24.18 20.57
CA GLU A 234 4.57 23.94 21.89
C GLU A 234 4.69 22.43 22.23
N GLU A 235 4.14 21.55 21.39
CA GLU A 235 4.13 20.09 21.59
C GLU A 235 4.99 19.38 20.54
N LEU A 236 5.46 18.18 20.88
CA LEU A 236 6.14 17.33 19.92
C LEU A 236 5.11 16.69 18.98
N LEU A 237 5.44 16.63 17.68
CA LEU A 237 4.64 15.97 16.65
C LEU A 237 4.21 14.55 17.08
N ALA A 238 5.16 13.81 17.66
CA ALA A 238 4.95 12.43 18.10
C ALA A 238 4.00 12.27 19.29
N ASP A 239 3.69 13.37 20.00
CA ASP A 239 2.76 13.39 21.13
C ASP A 239 1.39 13.99 20.74
N VAL A 240 1.31 14.66 19.59
CA VAL A 240 0.07 15.21 19.03
C VAL A 240 -0.69 14.18 18.21
N ILE A 241 0.00 13.45 17.32
CA ILE A 241 -0.65 12.53 16.38
C ILE A 241 -0.94 11.19 17.06
N ASP A 242 -2.23 10.87 17.17
CA ASP A 242 -2.69 9.56 17.65
C ASP A 242 -2.29 8.45 16.68
N TRP A 243 -1.67 7.38 17.19
CA TRP A 243 -1.14 6.28 16.41
C TRP A 243 -2.18 5.53 15.58
N ARG A 244 -3.45 5.52 16.02
CA ARG A 244 -4.53 4.85 15.30
C ARG A 244 -4.75 5.47 13.93
N ILE A 245 -4.41 6.75 13.77
CA ILE A 245 -4.60 7.50 12.53
C ILE A 245 -3.67 7.00 11.40
N PRO A 246 -2.32 7.05 11.53
CA PRO A 246 -1.42 6.52 10.51
C PRO A 246 -1.53 4.99 10.36
N PHE A 247 -1.86 4.25 11.43
CA PHE A 247 -2.12 2.81 11.33
C PHE A 247 -3.33 2.52 10.43
N ALA A 248 -4.46 3.20 10.67
CA ALA A 248 -5.65 3.05 9.84
C ALA A 248 -5.44 3.56 8.41
N LEU A 249 -4.69 4.64 8.25
CA LEU A 249 -4.35 5.19 6.93
C LEU A 249 -3.53 4.19 6.10
N ALA A 250 -2.52 3.55 6.69
CA ALA A 250 -1.70 2.54 6.00
C ALA A 250 -2.57 1.42 5.40
N ALA A 251 -3.59 0.97 6.14
CA ALA A 251 -4.52 -0.01 5.62
C ALA A 251 -5.44 0.59 4.53
N ASN A 252 -6.01 1.76 4.78
CA ASN A 252 -6.93 2.46 3.88
C ASN A 252 -6.35 2.67 2.47
N GLU A 253 -5.08 3.04 2.38
CA GLU A 253 -4.32 3.26 1.14
C GLU A 253 -4.15 1.98 0.30
N GLN A 254 -4.17 0.79 0.93
CA GLN A 254 -3.96 -0.48 0.25
C GLN A 254 -5.24 -1.25 -0.07
N MET A 255 -6.38 -0.82 0.47
CA MET A 255 -7.69 -1.41 0.19
C MET A 255 -8.25 -0.91 -1.13
N ASP A 256 -8.72 -1.82 -1.99
CA ASP A 256 -9.51 -1.45 -3.16
C ASP A 256 -10.94 -1.05 -2.75
N HIS A 257 -11.50 0.00 -3.37
CA HIS A 257 -12.84 0.49 -3.02
C HIS A 257 -13.96 -0.50 -3.31
N ASP A 258 -13.88 -1.20 -4.44
CA ASP A 258 -14.95 -2.11 -4.86
C ASP A 258 -14.85 -3.43 -4.08
N LYS A 259 -13.63 -3.92 -3.83
CA LYS A 259 -13.44 -5.09 -2.93
C LYS A 259 -13.89 -4.81 -1.51
N PHE A 260 -13.54 -3.64 -0.96
CA PHE A 260 -13.96 -3.27 0.40
C PHE A 260 -15.49 -3.22 0.51
N ASN A 261 -16.20 -2.65 -0.47
CA ASN A 261 -17.66 -2.63 -0.45
C ASN A 261 -18.29 -4.03 -0.60
N ALA A 262 -17.58 -4.99 -1.19
CA ALA A 262 -18.06 -6.35 -1.34
C ALA A 262 -17.81 -7.20 -0.08
N ASP A 263 -16.67 -6.98 0.59
CA ASP A 263 -16.25 -7.68 1.81
C ASP A 263 -15.26 -6.81 2.58
N GLU A 264 -15.75 -6.05 3.56
CA GLU A 264 -14.94 -5.14 4.38
C GLU A 264 -13.90 -5.90 5.21
N TRP A 265 -14.32 -7.04 5.78
CA TRP A 265 -13.49 -7.83 6.70
C TRP A 265 -12.31 -8.46 5.96
N SER A 266 -12.58 -9.20 4.88
CA SER A 266 -11.54 -9.86 4.10
C SER A 266 -10.59 -8.83 3.49
N THR A 267 -11.12 -7.74 2.92
CA THR A 267 -10.28 -6.70 2.33
C THR A 267 -9.34 -6.06 3.36
N THR A 268 -9.80 -5.86 4.59
CA THR A 268 -8.99 -5.31 5.68
C THR A 268 -7.99 -6.33 6.22
N ALA A 269 -8.45 -7.55 6.51
CA ALA A 269 -7.63 -8.65 7.02
C ALA A 269 -6.48 -9.00 6.07
N ASN A 270 -6.74 -8.94 4.77
CA ASN A 270 -5.75 -9.22 3.74
C ASN A 270 -4.59 -8.21 3.77
N VAL A 271 -4.89 -6.92 3.93
CA VAL A 271 -3.85 -5.88 4.01
C VAL A 271 -2.94 -6.12 5.21
N TYR A 272 -3.51 -6.41 6.38
CA TYR A 272 -2.71 -6.66 7.57
C TYR A 272 -1.91 -7.96 7.49
N THR A 273 -2.46 -9.01 6.86
CA THR A 273 -1.75 -10.26 6.65
C THR A 273 -0.49 -10.05 5.80
N GLU A 274 -0.54 -9.19 4.77
CA GLU A 274 0.61 -8.87 3.91
C GLU A 274 1.80 -8.30 4.70
N PHE A 275 1.57 -7.53 5.77
CA PHE A 275 2.64 -7.10 6.68
C PHE A 275 3.32 -8.25 7.41
N ALA A 276 2.62 -9.35 7.69
CA ALA A 276 3.25 -10.54 8.27
C ALA A 276 4.13 -11.26 7.25
N LEU A 277 3.65 -11.35 6.00
CA LEU A 277 4.33 -12.12 4.95
C LEU A 277 5.62 -11.45 4.49
N ASP A 278 5.60 -10.13 4.28
CA ASP A 278 6.71 -9.39 3.68
C ASP A 278 7.46 -8.46 4.65
N GLY A 279 6.93 -8.24 5.85
CA GLY A 279 7.58 -7.43 6.89
C GLY A 279 7.99 -6.04 6.37
N PRO A 280 9.30 -5.70 6.35
CA PRO A 280 9.77 -4.39 5.90
C PRO A 280 9.55 -4.14 4.40
N GLU A 281 9.33 -5.20 3.62
CA GLU A 281 9.06 -5.11 2.18
C GLU A 281 7.56 -4.97 1.88
N ALA A 282 6.67 -5.06 2.87
CA ALA A 282 5.23 -5.03 2.66
C ALA A 282 4.79 -3.75 1.92
N PHE A 283 4.09 -3.95 0.79
CA PHE A 283 3.65 -2.92 -0.15
C PHE A 283 4.77 -2.08 -0.78
N MET A 284 6.05 -2.45 -0.62
CA MET A 284 7.20 -1.76 -1.22
C MET A 284 7.05 -1.60 -2.73
N TRP A 285 6.46 -2.58 -3.40
CA TRP A 285 6.21 -2.56 -4.86
C TRP A 285 4.77 -2.17 -5.24
N SER A 286 4.02 -1.58 -4.31
CA SER A 286 2.68 -1.06 -4.57
C SER A 286 2.77 0.31 -5.24
N PHE A 287 2.36 0.38 -6.50
CA PHE A 287 2.32 1.61 -7.29
C PHE A 287 0.94 1.86 -7.88
N SER A 288 0.50 3.12 -7.90
CA SER A 288 -0.73 3.48 -8.60
C SER A 288 -0.58 3.41 -10.12
N ASN A 289 -1.67 3.06 -10.80
CA ASN A 289 -1.72 3.02 -12.26
C ASN A 289 -1.87 4.44 -12.83
N PHE A 290 -0.80 5.02 -13.40
CA PHE A 290 -0.91 6.20 -14.27
C PHE A 290 0.34 6.37 -15.15
N PRO A 291 0.21 6.98 -16.33
CA PRO A 291 0.89 8.27 -16.52
C PRO A 291 -0.10 9.39 -16.87
N TYR A 292 -0.34 10.34 -15.94
CA TYR A 292 -1.23 11.47 -16.22
C TYR A 292 -0.44 12.51 -16.99
N LYS A 293 -0.82 12.78 -18.25
CA LYS A 293 -0.26 13.87 -19.08
C LYS A 293 1.27 13.83 -19.24
N GLY A 294 1.84 12.64 -19.47
CA GLY A 294 3.29 12.49 -19.74
C GLY A 294 4.17 12.65 -18.50
N ARG A 295 3.63 12.46 -17.29
CA ARG A 295 4.38 12.46 -16.03
C ARG A 295 4.78 11.03 -15.62
N THR A 296 5.91 10.91 -14.93
CA THR A 296 6.61 9.65 -14.62
C THR A 296 6.38 9.13 -13.20
N GLU A 297 5.89 9.96 -12.28
CA GLU A 297 5.88 9.64 -10.85
C GLU A 297 4.54 9.04 -10.40
N HIS A 298 4.62 7.82 -9.88
CA HIS A 298 3.49 7.06 -9.32
C HIS A 298 3.29 7.38 -7.84
N ALA A 299 2.08 7.12 -7.34
CA ALA A 299 1.93 6.94 -5.90
C ALA A 299 2.65 5.66 -5.51
N ALA A 300 3.48 5.69 -4.46
CA ALA A 300 4.42 4.62 -4.15
C ALA A 300 4.37 4.18 -2.69
N GLY A 301 4.56 2.87 -2.49
CA GLY A 301 4.73 2.25 -1.18
C GLY A 301 3.44 2.14 -0.37
N VAL A 302 3.59 1.76 0.90
CA VAL A 302 2.48 1.52 1.83
C VAL A 302 1.57 2.75 2.03
N MET A 303 2.15 3.95 2.06
CA MET A 303 1.41 5.20 2.27
C MET A 303 0.99 5.88 0.96
N GLN A 304 1.25 5.26 -0.19
CA GLN A 304 0.92 5.78 -1.53
C GLN A 304 1.33 7.26 -1.72
N PHE A 305 2.51 7.64 -1.22
CA PHE A 305 3.01 9.01 -1.37
C PHE A 305 3.25 9.32 -2.85
N THR A 306 3.06 10.59 -3.22
CA THR A 306 3.45 11.10 -4.54
C THR A 306 4.43 12.24 -4.40
N ASN A 307 5.25 12.50 -5.43
CA ASN A 307 6.06 13.71 -5.51
C ASN A 307 5.77 14.57 -6.75
N HIS A 308 4.76 14.20 -7.54
CA HIS A 308 4.46 14.83 -8.83
C HIS A 308 4.09 16.32 -8.75
N MET A 309 3.64 16.78 -7.58
CA MET A 309 3.40 18.20 -7.25
C MET A 309 4.25 18.64 -6.04
N GLY A 310 5.30 17.90 -5.74
CA GLY A 310 6.19 18.13 -4.62
C GLY A 310 5.61 17.76 -3.26
N THR A 311 4.59 16.88 -3.15
CA THR A 311 3.96 16.55 -1.86
C THR A 311 4.99 15.97 -0.88
N TYR A 312 5.69 14.90 -1.26
CA TYR A 312 6.74 14.31 -0.43
C TYR A 312 7.85 15.31 -0.10
N ASP A 313 8.32 16.07 -1.10
CA ASP A 313 9.31 17.12 -0.90
C ASP A 313 8.84 18.25 0.03
N SER A 314 7.55 18.62 0.00
CA SER A 314 6.95 19.61 0.89
C SER A 314 6.95 19.08 2.32
N VAL A 315 6.54 17.83 2.52
CA VAL A 315 6.56 17.18 3.85
C VAL A 315 7.98 17.19 4.41
N ARG A 316 8.99 16.81 3.62
CA ARG A 316 10.40 16.84 4.06
C ARG A 316 10.88 18.24 4.44
N LYS A 317 10.46 19.28 3.72
CA LYS A 317 10.81 20.68 4.02
C LYS A 317 10.08 21.19 5.26
N GLU A 318 8.82 20.81 5.43
CA GLU A 318 7.99 21.23 6.56
C GLU A 318 8.33 20.45 7.84
N CYS A 319 8.83 19.21 7.74
CA CYS A 319 9.18 18.31 8.84
C CYS A 319 10.69 17.94 8.83
N PRO A 320 11.61 18.91 9.00
CA PRO A 320 13.03 18.70 8.70
C PRO A 320 13.77 17.83 9.73
N ARG A 321 13.35 17.80 10.99
CA ARG A 321 13.99 16.98 12.05
C ARG A 321 13.62 15.51 11.93
N ALA A 322 12.52 15.17 11.24
CA ALA A 322 12.18 13.79 10.88
C ALA A 322 13.25 13.11 10.01
N ARG A 323 14.13 13.89 9.36
CA ARG A 323 15.24 13.41 8.51
C ARG A 323 14.75 12.38 7.47
N LEU A 324 13.66 12.72 6.79
CA LEU A 324 13.12 11.89 5.72
C LEU A 324 14.12 11.78 4.59
N ASP A 325 14.17 10.60 3.96
CA ASP A 325 15.05 10.34 2.82
C ASP A 325 14.81 11.38 1.70
N PRO A 326 15.86 12.05 1.17
CA PRO A 326 15.69 13.02 0.09
C PRO A 326 15.34 12.38 -1.26
N ASP A 327 15.58 11.08 -1.44
CA ASP A 327 15.15 10.33 -2.62
C ASP A 327 13.71 9.86 -2.43
N PHE A 328 12.79 10.43 -3.21
CA PHE A 328 11.36 10.14 -3.08
C PHE A 328 11.06 8.63 -3.18
N LEU A 329 11.62 7.94 -4.17
CA LEU A 329 11.25 6.55 -4.40
C LEU A 329 11.77 5.67 -3.26
N ARG A 330 13.05 5.83 -2.88
CA ARG A 330 13.62 5.12 -1.73
C ARG A 330 12.87 5.42 -0.44
N GLY A 331 12.54 6.69 -0.20
CA GLY A 331 11.85 7.12 1.01
C GLY A 331 10.38 6.74 1.09
N ALA A 332 9.67 6.66 -0.03
CA ALA A 332 8.27 6.22 -0.08
C ALA A 332 8.14 4.69 0.00
N GLN A 333 9.15 3.96 -0.48
CA GLN A 333 9.20 2.50 -0.45
C GLN A 333 9.70 1.94 0.89
N ASP A 334 10.56 2.67 1.62
CA ASP A 334 10.97 2.31 2.97
C ASP A 334 9.81 2.50 3.96
N LEU A 335 9.33 1.39 4.55
CA LEU A 335 8.17 1.37 5.44
C LEU A 335 8.32 2.39 6.59
N ARG A 336 9.46 2.38 7.29
CA ARG A 336 9.68 3.24 8.45
C ARG A 336 9.68 4.72 8.07
N ASN A 337 10.37 5.07 6.99
CA ASN A 337 10.45 6.43 6.48
C ASN A 337 9.08 6.92 5.98
N ALA A 338 8.33 6.06 5.27
CA ALA A 338 6.98 6.37 4.81
C ALA A 338 6.01 6.61 5.98
N LEU A 339 6.11 5.84 7.06
CA LEU A 339 5.33 6.07 8.29
C LEU A 339 5.68 7.40 8.97
N LYS A 340 6.97 7.76 9.07
CA LYS A 340 7.36 9.10 9.57
C LYS A 340 6.81 10.22 8.69
N ALA A 341 6.92 10.06 7.37
CA ALA A 341 6.42 11.03 6.41
C ALA A 341 4.90 11.21 6.53
N SER A 342 4.14 10.13 6.75
CA SER A 342 2.69 10.22 6.91
C SER A 342 2.28 10.89 8.22
N ILE A 343 2.98 10.63 9.33
CA ILE A 343 2.78 11.33 10.60
C ILE A 343 3.01 12.84 10.41
N CYS A 344 4.11 13.24 9.76
CA CYS A 344 4.38 14.63 9.43
C CYS A 344 3.25 15.25 8.57
N LEU A 345 2.81 14.56 7.51
CA LEU A 345 1.78 15.07 6.62
C LEU A 345 0.41 15.19 7.33
N LEU A 346 0.05 14.24 8.17
CA LEU A 346 -1.19 14.29 8.94
C LEU A 346 -1.25 15.53 9.85
N ASP A 347 -0.14 15.88 10.51
CA ASP A 347 -0.05 17.08 11.33
C ASP A 347 -0.06 18.37 10.50
N ILE A 348 0.65 18.40 9.36
CA ILE A 348 0.60 19.53 8.41
C ILE A 348 -0.84 19.77 7.93
N GLU A 349 -1.57 18.70 7.59
CA GLU A 349 -2.96 18.82 7.16
C GLU A 349 -3.90 19.20 8.30
N LEU A 350 -3.68 18.68 9.52
CA LEU A 350 -4.44 19.08 10.70
C LEU A 350 -4.27 20.58 11.00
N ALA A 351 -3.05 21.11 10.89
CA ALA A 351 -2.78 22.54 11.06
C ALA A 351 -3.59 23.42 10.07
N ARG A 352 -3.93 22.89 8.88
CA ARG A 352 -4.75 23.57 7.86
C ARG A 352 -6.26 23.51 8.12
N LEU A 353 -6.67 22.86 9.23
CA LEU A 353 -8.05 22.60 9.62
C LEU A 353 -8.36 23.14 11.04
N PRO A 354 -8.26 24.45 11.29
CA PRO A 354 -8.45 25.00 12.64
C PRO A 354 -9.84 24.72 13.25
N GLY A 355 -10.88 24.58 12.41
CA GLY A 355 -12.22 24.20 12.88
C GLY A 355 -12.31 22.78 13.46
N VAL A 356 -11.34 21.91 13.16
CA VAL A 356 -11.29 20.52 13.62
C VAL A 356 -10.51 20.37 14.94
N HIS A 357 -9.66 21.34 15.30
CA HIS A 357 -8.69 21.19 16.40
C HIS A 357 -9.34 20.84 17.75
N ALA A 358 -10.48 21.46 18.08
CA ALA A 358 -11.19 21.17 19.32
C ALA A 358 -11.71 19.73 19.36
N GLN A 359 -12.30 19.24 18.26
CA GLN A 359 -12.77 17.86 18.16
C GLN A 359 -11.60 16.87 18.16
N TYR A 360 -10.49 17.23 17.50
CA TYR A 360 -9.28 16.42 17.52
C TYR A 360 -8.72 16.26 18.94
N ARG A 361 -8.68 17.33 19.72
CA ARG A 361 -8.23 17.27 21.12
C ARG A 361 -9.16 16.43 21.99
N SER A 362 -10.48 16.50 21.79
CA SER A 362 -11.43 15.73 22.58
C SER A 362 -11.45 14.25 22.21
N ASN A 363 -11.37 13.94 20.92
CA ASN A 363 -11.31 12.57 20.41
C ASN A 363 -10.40 12.50 19.16
N PRO A 364 -9.09 12.22 19.35
CA PRO A 364 -8.14 12.18 18.24
C PRO A 364 -8.48 11.12 17.17
N ALA A 365 -9.06 9.98 17.56
CA ALA A 365 -9.41 8.93 16.62
C ALA A 365 -10.46 9.42 15.60
N ILE A 366 -11.49 10.12 16.08
CA ILE A 366 -12.56 10.66 15.22
C ILE A 366 -12.15 11.96 14.55
N GLY A 367 -11.52 12.88 15.28
CA GLY A 367 -10.96 14.10 14.70
C GLY A 367 -9.93 13.80 13.62
N GLY A 368 -9.24 12.67 13.71
CA GLY A 368 -8.27 12.16 12.73
C GLY A 368 -8.84 11.81 11.36
N VAL A 369 -10.15 11.64 11.23
CA VAL A 369 -10.82 11.44 9.93
C VAL A 369 -10.52 12.59 8.97
N TYR A 370 -10.50 13.83 9.46
CA TYR A 370 -10.37 15.01 8.61
C TYR A 370 -8.96 15.22 8.04
N PRO A 371 -7.85 15.10 8.80
CA PRO A 371 -6.53 15.07 8.19
C PRO A 371 -6.34 13.85 7.27
N VAL A 372 -7.00 12.71 7.50
CA VAL A 372 -7.00 11.58 6.53
C VAL A 372 -7.71 11.93 5.22
N ILE A 373 -8.86 12.62 5.27
CA ILE A 373 -9.51 13.14 4.06
C ILE A 373 -8.57 14.13 3.35
N ALA A 374 -7.91 15.00 4.11
CA ALA A 374 -7.00 15.99 3.56
C ALA A 374 -5.75 15.35 2.93
N TYR A 375 -5.27 14.24 3.48
CA TYR A 375 -4.18 13.44 2.91
C TYR A 375 -4.52 12.97 1.49
N ASN A 376 -5.72 12.42 1.27
CA ASN A 376 -6.16 11.97 -0.05
C ASN A 376 -6.55 13.12 -0.99
N ALA A 377 -7.30 14.10 -0.48
CA ALA A 377 -8.07 15.02 -1.30
C ALA A 377 -7.77 16.51 -1.08
N GLY A 378 -6.86 16.82 -0.16
CA GLY A 378 -6.49 18.17 0.27
C GLY A 378 -7.45 18.80 1.30
N ALA A 379 -6.93 19.73 2.10
CA ALA A 379 -7.64 20.43 3.18
C ALA A 379 -9.00 21.04 2.76
N GLY A 380 -9.15 21.48 1.51
CA GLY A 380 -10.42 22.04 1.03
C GLY A 380 -11.58 21.03 1.04
N ARG A 381 -11.31 19.76 0.66
CA ARG A 381 -12.31 18.70 0.72
C ARG A 381 -12.57 18.28 2.17
N ALA A 382 -11.54 18.19 2.99
CA ALA A 382 -11.67 17.89 4.42
C ALA A 382 -12.56 18.92 5.15
N ARG A 383 -12.35 20.23 4.93
CA ARG A 383 -13.24 21.28 5.49
C ARG A 383 -14.67 21.13 5.02
N SER A 384 -14.87 20.77 3.75
CA SER A 384 -16.22 20.59 3.20
C SER A 384 -16.93 19.39 3.85
N ALA A 385 -16.20 18.28 4.05
CA ALA A 385 -16.70 17.11 4.74
C ALA A 385 -17.00 17.39 6.23
N TYR A 386 -16.09 18.07 6.94
CA TYR A 386 -16.29 18.51 8.32
C TYR A 386 -17.59 19.29 8.47
N ASN A 387 -17.77 20.35 7.68
CA ASN A 387 -18.97 21.18 7.72
C ASN A 387 -20.24 20.40 7.37
N ALA A 388 -20.19 19.47 6.41
CA ALA A 388 -21.33 18.65 6.05
C ALA A 388 -21.73 17.71 7.19
N ILE A 389 -20.77 17.02 7.81
CA ILE A 389 -21.01 16.09 8.92
C ILE A 389 -21.60 16.83 10.13
N THR A 390 -20.99 17.94 10.53
CA THR A 390 -21.45 18.71 11.70
C THR A 390 -22.80 19.38 11.46
N SER A 391 -23.04 19.96 10.28
CA SER A 391 -24.32 20.63 9.97
C SER A 391 -25.49 19.66 9.88
N ASN A 392 -25.23 18.38 9.62
CA ASN A 392 -26.25 17.33 9.60
C ASN A 392 -26.35 16.56 10.92
N GLY A 393 -25.61 16.97 11.96
CA GLY A 393 -25.64 16.32 13.29
C GLY A 393 -25.19 14.87 13.28
N ILE A 394 -24.27 14.50 12.38
CA ILE A 394 -23.80 13.13 12.25
C ILE A 394 -22.70 12.87 13.25
N ASP A 395 -22.93 11.90 14.11
CA ASP A 395 -21.93 11.35 15.01
C ASP A 395 -21.15 10.23 14.31
N LEU A 396 -19.87 10.48 14.02
CA LEU A 396 -19.01 9.47 13.39
C LEU A 396 -18.62 8.33 14.33
N GLU A 397 -18.74 8.49 15.65
CA GLU A 397 -18.51 7.41 16.62
C GLU A 397 -19.59 6.33 16.51
N GLN A 398 -20.82 6.78 16.32
CA GLN A 398 -22.01 5.93 16.22
C GLN A 398 -22.42 5.66 14.78
N ALA A 399 -21.76 6.27 13.81
CA ALA A 399 -22.06 6.03 12.41
C ALA A 399 -21.82 4.56 12.06
N ASP A 400 -22.88 3.92 11.56
CA ASP A 400 -22.73 2.76 10.71
C ASP A 400 -21.96 3.17 9.45
N LEU A 401 -21.33 2.21 8.77
CA LEU A 401 -20.56 2.47 7.53
C LEU A 401 -21.44 3.11 6.43
N GLY A 402 -22.77 3.14 6.60
CA GLY A 402 -23.73 3.85 5.76
C GLY A 402 -23.84 5.34 6.06
N LEU A 403 -22.82 6.13 5.70
CA LEU A 403 -22.93 7.59 5.72
C LEU A 403 -24.04 8.06 4.75
N PRO A 404 -25.01 8.89 5.18
CA PRO A 404 -26.13 9.29 4.31
C PRO A 404 -25.63 10.00 3.05
N GLN A 405 -25.97 9.52 1.84
CA GLN A 405 -25.47 10.13 0.58
C GLN A 405 -25.71 11.64 0.49
N GLN A 406 -26.78 12.13 1.11
CA GLN A 406 -27.11 13.55 1.20
C GLN A 406 -25.97 14.42 1.76
N ILE A 407 -25.09 13.88 2.62
CA ILE A 407 -23.93 14.58 3.20
C ILE A 407 -22.85 14.83 2.16
N PHE A 408 -22.82 13.97 1.15
CA PHE A 408 -21.96 14.07 -0.01
C PHE A 408 -22.64 14.84 -1.13
N THR A 409 -23.79 15.49 -0.91
CA THR A 409 -24.44 16.31 -1.94
C THR A 409 -24.65 17.75 -1.45
N ARG A 410 -24.18 18.73 -2.21
CA ARG A 410 -24.37 20.15 -1.94
C ARG A 410 -24.98 20.85 -3.14
N LYS A 411 -26.05 21.61 -2.94
CA LYS A 411 -26.56 22.53 -3.97
C LYS A 411 -25.66 23.77 -4.03
N GLN A 412 -25.04 24.04 -5.18
CA GLN A 412 -24.29 25.27 -5.46
C GLN A 412 -24.94 26.07 -6.59
N ASN A 413 -24.78 27.38 -6.58
CA ASN A 413 -25.21 28.23 -7.70
C ASN A 413 -24.28 28.01 -8.89
N CYS A 414 -24.83 27.55 -10.02
CA CYS A 414 -24.05 27.30 -11.23
C CYS A 414 -23.48 28.61 -11.81
N ARG A 415 -22.16 28.78 -11.80
CA ARG A 415 -21.48 30.00 -12.29
C ARG A 415 -21.31 30.04 -13.81
N THR A 416 -21.32 28.88 -14.49
CA THR A 416 -21.13 28.74 -15.95
C THR A 416 -22.44 28.51 -16.72
N CYS A 417 -23.56 28.38 -16.03
CA CYS A 417 -24.88 28.31 -16.65
C CYS A 417 -25.27 29.73 -17.12
N GLY A 418 -24.98 30.03 -18.38
CA GLY A 418 -25.11 31.38 -18.95
C GLY A 418 -26.45 32.07 -18.66
N LYS A 419 -26.37 33.39 -18.36
CA LYS A 419 -27.38 34.49 -18.25
C LYS A 419 -28.85 34.24 -17.84
N LYS A 420 -29.35 33.02 -17.65
CA LYS A 420 -30.64 32.74 -17.00
C LYS A 420 -30.37 32.14 -15.62
N LYS A 421 -30.35 33.04 -14.63
CA LYS A 421 -30.25 32.75 -13.19
C LYS A 421 -31.36 31.76 -12.78
N THR A 422 -31.06 30.92 -11.78
CA THR A 422 -31.88 29.87 -11.10
C THR A 422 -31.68 28.39 -11.50
N LYS A 423 -30.45 27.94 -11.76
CA LYS A 423 -30.14 26.49 -11.62
C LYS A 423 -29.08 26.26 -10.55
N SER A 424 -29.48 25.61 -9.47
CA SER A 424 -28.56 25.01 -8.50
C SER A 424 -27.95 23.77 -9.14
N ALA A 425 -26.63 23.73 -9.28
CA ALA A 425 -25.89 22.52 -9.60
C ALA A 425 -25.69 21.70 -8.32
N LEU A 426 -25.98 20.39 -8.37
CA LEU A 426 -25.64 19.48 -7.28
C LEU A 426 -24.15 19.16 -7.38
N GLN A 427 -23.35 19.70 -6.47
CA GLN A 427 -21.97 19.27 -6.27
C GLN A 427 -21.98 18.06 -5.35
N VAL A 428 -21.60 16.91 -5.88
CA VAL A 428 -21.44 15.68 -5.09
C VAL A 428 -19.97 15.60 -4.64
N LEU A 429 -19.70 15.44 -3.34
CA LEU A 429 -18.37 15.04 -2.86
C LEU A 429 -18.00 13.74 -3.58
N PRO A 430 -16.76 13.60 -4.08
CA PRO A 430 -16.38 12.40 -4.82
C PRO A 430 -16.59 11.12 -3.99
N ARG A 431 -17.06 10.04 -4.64
CA ARG A 431 -17.18 8.68 -4.05
C ARG A 431 -15.92 8.29 -3.28
N GLU A 432 -14.74 8.70 -3.76
CA GLU A 432 -13.45 8.46 -3.11
C GLU A 432 -13.38 9.03 -1.68
N THR A 433 -13.85 10.26 -1.44
CA THR A 433 -13.84 10.86 -0.10
C THR A 433 -14.76 10.11 0.86
N GLU A 434 -15.96 9.71 0.40
CA GLU A 434 -16.86 8.87 1.18
C GLU A 434 -16.19 7.54 1.58
N MET A 435 -15.57 6.86 0.61
CA MET A 435 -14.91 5.58 0.85
C MET A 435 -13.75 5.69 1.84
N TYR A 436 -12.97 6.76 1.77
CA TYR A 436 -11.88 7.00 2.73
C TYR A 436 -12.38 7.12 4.17
N ILE A 437 -13.53 7.79 4.38
CA ILE A 437 -14.13 7.89 5.71
C ILE A 437 -14.62 6.50 6.17
N LYS A 438 -15.34 5.77 5.31
CA LYS A 438 -15.87 4.45 5.64
C LYS A 438 -14.77 3.47 6.03
N LYS A 439 -13.73 3.35 5.20
CA LYS A 439 -12.59 2.48 5.48
C LYS A 439 -11.89 2.88 6.77
N TYR A 440 -11.66 4.17 6.99
CA TYR A 440 -11.01 4.65 8.20
C TYR A 440 -11.82 4.29 9.47
N ILE A 441 -13.12 4.59 9.50
CA ILE A 441 -13.99 4.24 10.63
C ILE A 441 -14.07 2.73 10.82
N TYR A 442 -14.16 1.96 9.73
CA TYR A 442 -14.13 0.49 9.80
C TYR A 442 -12.84 -0.01 10.46
N VAL A 443 -11.68 0.49 10.03
CA VAL A 443 -10.40 0.07 10.57
C VAL A 443 -10.26 0.43 12.05
N LEU A 444 -10.79 1.57 12.52
CA LEU A 444 -10.82 1.88 13.94
C LEU A 444 -11.60 0.83 14.75
N LYS A 445 -12.76 0.38 14.25
CA LYS A 445 -13.54 -0.71 14.87
C LYS A 445 -12.78 -2.03 14.82
N PHE A 446 -12.16 -2.33 13.68
CA PHE A 446 -11.35 -3.54 13.46
C PHE A 446 -10.16 -3.62 14.44
N ILE A 447 -9.47 -2.52 14.74
CA ILE A 447 -8.37 -2.47 15.72
C ILE A 447 -8.84 -2.89 17.12
N GLN A 448 -10.04 -2.45 17.53
CA GLN A 448 -10.59 -2.76 18.85
C GLN A 448 -10.86 -4.26 19.03
N GLU A 449 -11.34 -4.92 17.98
CA GLU A 449 -11.61 -6.37 17.98
C GLU A 449 -10.34 -7.19 18.24
N PHE A 450 -9.20 -6.74 17.72
CA PHE A 450 -7.90 -7.41 17.88
C PHE A 450 -7.11 -6.97 19.12
N GLN A 451 -7.71 -6.17 20.01
CA GLN A 451 -7.18 -5.75 21.32
C GLN A 451 -5.75 -5.18 21.30
N LEU A 452 -5.31 -4.55 20.21
CA LEU A 452 -3.99 -3.91 20.15
C LEU A 452 -3.79 -2.83 21.22
N GLU A 453 -4.88 -2.22 21.69
CA GLU A 453 -4.86 -1.23 22.78
C GLU A 453 -4.45 -1.83 24.14
N ARG A 454 -4.55 -3.15 24.34
CA ARG A 454 -4.20 -3.84 25.61
C ARG A 454 -2.73 -4.27 25.70
N THR A 455 -1.97 -4.16 24.60
CA THR A 455 -0.55 -4.53 24.53
C THR A 455 0.40 -3.34 24.68
N GLN A 456 -0.11 -2.15 25.05
CA GLN A 456 0.77 -1.04 25.41
C GLN A 456 1.54 -1.38 26.69
N PRO A 457 2.89 -1.31 26.70
CA PRO A 457 3.59 -1.22 27.96
C PRO A 457 3.10 0.06 28.66
N ALA A 458 2.76 -0.05 29.94
CA ALA A 458 2.48 1.12 30.78
C ALA A 458 3.65 2.10 30.62
N GLY A 459 3.32 3.34 30.26
CA GLY A 459 4.28 4.38 29.86
C GLY A 459 5.34 4.72 30.89
#